data_AF-A0A356BZP1-F1
#
_entry.id   AF-A0A356BZP1-F1
#
_cell.length_a   1.000
_cell.length_b   1.000
_cell.length_c   1.000
_cell.angle_alpha   90.00
_cell.angle_beta   90.00
_cell.angle_gamma   90.00
#
_symmetry.space_group_name_H-M   'P 1'
#
loop_
_entity.id
_entity.type
_entity.pdbx_description
1 polymer ?
#
loop_
_entity_poly.entity_id
_entity_poly.type
_entity_poly.pdbx_seq_one_letter_code
_entity_poly.pdbx_strand_id
1 'polypeptide(L)' 'GTMIVVDGGRRYIGQTVAVLVTSVLQTAAGRMIFAKPKAMERAL' A
#
# COMPACT_ATOMS: atom_id res chain seq x y z
N GLY A 1 -12.28 -2.32 10.95
CA GLY A 1 -12.27 -2.04 9.50
C GLY A 1 -10.95 -1.41 9.13
N THR A 2 -10.04 -2.18 8.54
CA THR A 2 -8.77 -1.63 8.04
C THR A 2 -8.79 -1.63 6.53
N MET A 3 -8.60 -0.47 5.93
CA MET A 3 -8.46 -0.32 4.49
C MET A 3 -6.98 -0.17 4.14
N ILE A 4 -6.51 -0.94 3.17
CA ILE A 4 -5.14 -0.85 2.65
C ILE A 4 -5.21 -0.32 1.23
N VAL A 5 -4.54 0.79 0.98
CA VAL A 5 -4.50 1.47 -0.32
C VAL A 5 -3.07 1.34 -0.87
N VAL A 6 -2.93 0.63 -1.98
CA VAL A 6 -1.64 0.44 -2.67
C VAL A 6 -1.63 1.28 -3.94
N ASP A 7 -0.82 2.35 -3.95
CA ASP A 7 -0.62 3.18 -5.13
C ASP A 7 0.09 2.37 -6.24
N GLY A 8 -0.36 2.50 -7.49
CA GLY A 8 0.11 1.70 -8.62
C GLY A 8 -0.26 0.21 -8.59
N GLY A 9 -1.13 -0.23 -7.67
CA GLY A 9 -1.38 -1.66 -7.40
C GLY A 9 -2.00 -2.47 -8.56
N ARG A 10 -2.66 -1.82 -9.52
CA ARG A 10 -3.41 -2.51 -10.61
C ARG A 10 -2.57 -3.51 -11.39
N ARG A 11 -1.28 -3.25 -11.60
CA ARG A 11 -0.37 -4.11 -12.37
C ARG A 11 0.02 -5.40 -11.64
N TYR A 12 -0.24 -5.47 -10.34
CA TYR A 12 0.15 -6.56 -9.45
C TYR A 12 -1.07 -7.39 -8.98
N ILE A 13 -2.24 -7.21 -9.60
CA ILE A 13 -3.42 -8.03 -9.29
C ILE A 13 -3.12 -9.50 -9.59
N GLY A 14 -3.46 -10.38 -8.64
CA GLY A 14 -3.19 -11.82 -8.73
C GLY A 14 -1.73 -12.21 -8.40
N GLN A 15 -0.88 -11.24 -8.04
CA GLN A 15 0.51 -11.49 -7.66
C GLN A 15 0.72 -11.22 -6.17
N THR A 16 1.66 -11.95 -5.57
CA THR A 16 2.16 -11.61 -4.23
C THR A 16 3.32 -10.64 -4.38
N VAL A 17 3.16 -9.41 -3.88
CA VAL A 17 4.17 -8.34 -3.99
C VAL A 17 4.46 -7.72 -2.62
N ALA A 18 5.73 -7.44 -2.36
CA ALA A 18 6.13 -6.69 -1.18
C ALA A 18 5.88 -5.19 -1.38
N VAL A 19 5.27 -4.54 -0.39
CA VAL A 19 5.01 -3.10 -0.38
C VAL A 19 5.75 -2.44 0.77
N LEU A 20 6.04 -1.15 0.62
CA LEU A 20 6.49 -0.26 1.67
C LEU A 20 5.29 0.57 2.15
N VAL A 21 5.05 0.58 3.46
CA VAL A 21 4.03 1.44 4.06
C VAL A 21 4.57 2.87 4.11
N THR A 22 3.87 3.80 3.49
CA THR A 22 4.27 5.21 3.41
C THR A 22 3.61 6.06 4.49
N SER A 23 2.38 5.72 4.87
CA SER A 23 1.66 6.43 5.94
C SER A 23 0.51 5.60 6.49
N VAL A 24 0.09 5.95 7.71
CA VAL A 24 -1.07 5.36 8.38
C VAL A 24 -1.95 6.49 8.88
N LEU A 25 -3.25 6.40 8.58
CA LEU A 25 -4.27 7.29 9.10
C LEU A 25 -5.20 6.48 10.02
N GLN A 26 -5.29 6.88 11.28
CA GLN A 26 -6.23 6.33 12.25
C GLN A 26 -7.52 7.16 12.24
N THR A 27 -8.67 6.49 12.19
CA THR A 27 -10.00 7.09 12.32
C THR A 27 -10.80 6.36 13.40
N ALA A 28 -11.92 6.94 13.83
CA ALA A 28 -12.83 6.28 14.77
C ALA A 28 -13.40 4.96 14.22
N ALA A 29 -13.53 4.82 12.89
CA ALA A 29 -14.01 3.60 12.23
C ALA A 29 -12.91 2.54 12.00
N GLY A 30 -11.63 2.93 12.12
CA GLY A 30 -10.48 2.03 11.98
C GLY A 30 -9.26 2.66 11.31
N ARG A 31 -8.44 1.83 10.66
CA ARG A 31 -7.15 2.23 10.07
C ARG A 31 -7.24 2.33 8.55
N MET A 32 -6.66 3.38 8.00
CA MET A 32 -6.28 3.45 6.60
C MET A 32 -4.76 3.36 6.50
N ILE A 33 -4.26 2.41 5.73
CA ILE A 33 -2.81 2.19 5.54
C ILE A 33 -2.51 2.45 4.07
N PHE A 34 -1.59 3.36 3.79
CA PHE A 34 -1.14 3.69 2.45
C PHE A 34 0.22 3.08 2.19
N ALA A 35 0.39 2.47 1.02
CA ALA A 35 1.61 1.76 0.66
C ALA A 35 1.93 1.88 -0.84
N LYS A 36 3.19 1.58 -1.18
CA LYS A 36 3.72 1.54 -2.55
C LYS A 36 4.51 0.25 -2.78
N PRO A 37 4.49 -0.38 -3.97
CA PRO A 37 5.32 -1.54 -4.27
C PRO A 37 6.81 -1.26 -4.08
N LYS A 38 7.56 -2.15 -3.39
CA LYS A 38 9.00 -1.98 -3.15
C LYS A 38 9.83 -1.90 -4.43
N ALA A 39 9.34 -2.50 -5.52
CA ALA A 39 10.01 -2.42 -6.83
C ALA A 39 10.14 -0.99 -7.36
N MET A 40 9.25 -0.07 -6.95
CA MET A 40 9.26 1.32 -7.40
C MET A 40 10.33 2.18 -6.73
N GLU A 41 10.86 1.74 -5.59
CA GLU A 41 11.89 2.47 -4.82
C GLU A 41 13.31 2.27 -5.38
N ARG A 42 13.55 1.20 -6.15
CA ARG A 42 14.87 0.92 -6.76
C ARG A 42 15.10 1.63 -8.11
N ALA A 43 14.12 2.38 -8.60
CA ALA A 43 14.15 3.02 -9.91
C ALA A 43 14.35 4.55 -9.85
N LEU A 44 14.64 5.10 -8.67
CA LEU A 44 14.95 6.51 -8.40
C LEU A 44 16.29 6.58 -7.65
#